data_AF-A0A7S0Q9Z8-F1
#
_entry.id   AF-A0A7S0Q9Z8-F1
#
_cell.length_a   1.000
_cell.length_b   1.000
_cell.length_c   1.000
_cell.angle_alpha   90.00
_cell.angle_beta   90.00
_cell.angle_gamma   90.00
#
_symmetry.space_group_name_H-M   'P 1'
#
loop_
_entity.id
_entity.type
_entity.pdbx_description
1 polymer ?
#
loop_
_entity_poly.entity_id
_entity_poly.type
_entity_poly.pdbx_seq_one_letter_code
_entity_poly.pdbx_strand_id
1 'polypeptide(L)'
;SANFQEPSGVWRLMVFDIVTQKQFDILIAVYIVLNIFVMASEAYKLSSVQAKFIKTADFVFNFVFGSEMICKIFGLRAKYYYSSSWNIFDYSVVMLSFCGIAMDLFGAVISLNPTIIRSLRIFRIFRILRAFRIFRAAQGLQNLIRTLGRSLKEVSNLGMLLLLLFFITSVMVVEAFGRLCVES
;
A
#
# COMPACT_ATOMS: atom_id res chain seq x y z
N SER A 1 7.10 25.08 -18.80
CA SER A 1 7.15 26.25 -17.89
C SER A 1 6.02 26.14 -16.88
N ALA A 2 6.23 25.39 -15.80
CA ALA A 2 5.30 25.33 -14.68
C ALA A 2 5.76 26.36 -13.64
N ASN A 3 4.97 27.42 -13.46
CA ASN A 3 5.23 28.49 -12.50
C ASN A 3 5.30 27.92 -11.08
N PHE A 4 6.52 27.73 -10.57
CA PHE A 4 6.81 27.53 -9.15
C PHE A 4 6.55 28.85 -8.43
N GLN A 5 5.32 29.05 -7.95
CA GLN A 5 5.04 30.10 -6.96
C GLN A 5 5.49 29.59 -5.60
N GLU A 6 6.59 30.15 -5.10
CA GLU A 6 7.08 29.93 -3.74
C GLU A 6 5.97 30.18 -2.70
N PRO A 7 5.85 29.32 -1.67
CA PRO A 7 4.82 29.50 -0.66
C PRO A 7 5.06 30.79 0.15
N SER A 8 4.09 31.72 0.13
CA SER A 8 4.13 32.95 0.92
C SER A 8 3.90 32.65 2.41
N GLY A 9 4.99 32.39 3.14
CA GLY A 9 5.03 32.26 4.60
C GLY A 9 6.31 31.58 5.07
N VAL A 10 7.06 32.21 5.98
CA VAL A 10 8.39 31.75 6.46
C VAL A 10 8.34 30.32 7.00
N TRP A 11 7.29 29.99 7.78
CA TRP A 11 7.05 28.64 8.32
C TRP A 11 6.80 27.59 7.24
N ARG A 12 6.14 27.97 6.15
CA ARG A 12 5.80 27.06 5.05
C ARG A 12 7.00 26.80 4.15
N LEU A 13 7.88 27.78 3.97
CA LEU A 13 9.16 27.64 3.29
C LEU A 13 10.11 26.71 4.06
N MET A 14 10.24 26.86 5.37
CA MET A 14 11.05 25.94 6.19
C MET A 14 10.55 24.49 6.11
N VAL A 15 9.23 24.28 6.23
CA VAL A 15 8.64 22.94 6.11
C VAL A 15 8.83 22.38 4.70
N PHE A 16 8.71 23.23 3.67
CA PHE A 16 8.95 22.82 2.29
C PHE A 16 10.41 22.40 2.06
N ASP A 17 11.37 23.15 2.58
CA ASP A 17 12.79 22.80 2.47
C ASP A 17 13.10 21.48 3.17
N ILE A 18 12.62 21.30 4.40
CA ILE A 18 12.83 20.05 5.17
C ILE A 18 12.24 18.84 4.44
N VAL A 19 11.02 18.97 3.91
CA VAL A 19 10.31 17.88 3.24
C VAL A 19 10.88 17.57 1.86
N THR A 20 11.50 18.55 1.19
CA THR A 20 12.07 18.39 -0.16
C THR A 20 13.49 17.81 -0.11
N GLN A 21 14.12 17.78 1.07
CA GLN A 21 15.45 17.20 1.22
C GLN A 21 15.43 15.67 1.04
N LYS A 22 16.36 15.17 0.22
CA LYS A 22 16.58 13.72 0.02
C LYS A 22 16.85 12.97 1.33
N GLN A 23 17.46 13.62 2.31
CA GLN A 23 17.72 13.04 3.63
C GLN A 23 16.43 12.68 4.36
N PHE A 24 15.39 13.51 4.24
CA PHE A 24 14.08 13.25 4.82
C PHE A 24 13.44 12.02 4.19
N ASP A 25 13.46 11.89 2.86
CA ASP A 25 12.93 10.70 2.18
C ASP A 25 13.71 9.42 2.52
N ILE A 26 15.04 9.49 2.66
CA ILE A 26 15.87 8.35 3.11
C ILE A 26 15.52 7.95 4.54
N LEU A 27 15.36 8.94 5.44
CA LEU A 27 14.98 8.70 6.83
C LEU A 27 13.63 7.98 6.89
N ILE A 28 12.62 8.44 6.16
CA ILE A 28 11.30 7.80 6.09
C ILE A 28 11.40 6.38 5.51
N ALA A 29 12.23 6.17 4.48
CA ALA A 29 12.47 4.83 3.94
C ALA A 29 13.09 3.87 4.98
N VAL A 30 14.04 4.35 5.79
CA VAL A 30 14.60 3.57 6.91
C VAL A 30 13.52 3.20 7.93
N TYR A 31 12.63 4.14 8.29
CA TYR A 31 11.50 3.85 9.18
C TYR A 31 10.53 2.82 8.59
N ILE A 32 10.29 2.82 7.27
CA ILE A 32 9.46 1.80 6.61
C ILE A 32 10.11 0.42 6.74
N VAL A 33 11.41 0.32 6.47
CA VAL A 33 12.16 -0.94 6.56
C VAL A 33 12.16 -1.47 7.99
N LEU A 34 12.41 -0.60 8.98
CA LEU A 34 12.33 -0.97 10.40
C LEU A 34 10.94 -1.47 10.80
N ASN A 35 9.87 -0.82 10.32
CA ASN A 35 8.51 -1.29 10.58
C ASN A 35 8.27 -2.69 9.98
N ILE A 36 8.79 -2.97 8.79
CA ILE A 36 8.70 -4.30 8.16
C ILE A 36 9.44 -5.34 9.01
N PHE A 37 10.63 -5.04 9.54
CA PHE A 37 11.35 -5.95 10.43
C PHE A 37 10.57 -6.24 11.71
N VAL A 38 9.94 -5.23 12.31
CA VAL A 38 9.08 -5.41 13.49
C VAL A 38 7.87 -6.29 13.15
N MET A 39 7.22 -6.07 12.00
CA MET A 39 6.13 -6.93 11.53
C MET A 39 6.58 -8.37 11.25
N ALA A 40 7.77 -8.56 10.69
CA ALA A 40 8.34 -9.87 10.44
C ALA A 40 8.63 -10.62 11.75
N SER A 41 9.07 -9.89 12.79
CA SER A 41 9.26 -10.47 14.12
C SER A 41 7.95 -10.96 14.75
N GLU A 42 6.82 -10.33 14.44
CA GLU A 42 5.48 -10.76 14.88
C GLU A 42 5.07 -12.11 14.27
N ALA A 43 5.66 -12.52 13.14
CA ALA A 43 5.37 -13.83 12.55
C ALA A 43 5.99 -15.00 13.35
N TYR A 44 7.00 -14.73 14.18
CA TYR A 44 7.65 -15.72 15.03
C TYR A 44 6.98 -15.73 16.42
N LYS A 45 6.83 -16.91 17.05
CA LYS A 45 6.08 -17.11 18.31
C LYS A 45 6.28 -15.95 19.32
N LEU A 46 5.20 -15.23 19.63
CA LEU A 46 5.26 -14.08 20.54
C LEU A 46 5.25 -14.49 22.01
N SER A 47 6.25 -14.04 22.74
CA SER A 47 6.17 -13.85 24.19
C SER A 47 5.28 -12.64 24.53
N SER A 48 4.67 -12.63 25.72
CA SER A 48 3.82 -11.55 26.21
C SER A 48 4.54 -10.19 26.27
N VAL A 49 5.85 -10.19 26.51
CA VAL A 49 6.70 -8.98 26.51
C VAL A 49 6.93 -8.48 25.08
N GLN A 50 7.17 -9.39 24.13
CA GLN A 50 7.37 -9.04 22.72
C GLN A 50 6.10 -8.44 22.10
N ALA A 51 4.93 -8.94 22.47
CA ALA A 51 3.64 -8.40 22.01
C ALA A 51 3.45 -6.93 22.42
N LYS A 52 3.81 -6.56 23.66
CA LYS A 52 3.75 -5.17 24.12
C LYS A 52 4.73 -4.29 23.34
N PHE A 53 5.97 -4.74 23.15
CA PHE A 53 6.97 -3.99 22.40
C PHE A 53 6.53 -3.73 20.95
N ILE A 54 6.04 -4.77 20.26
CA ILE A 54 5.53 -4.65 18.88
C ILE A 54 4.36 -3.67 18.81
N LYS A 55 3.39 -3.76 19.75
CA LYS A 55 2.24 -2.83 19.79
C LYS A 55 2.68 -1.38 20.01
N THR A 56 3.64 -1.13 20.91
CA THR A 56 4.19 0.21 21.15
C THR A 56 4.95 0.72 19.93
N ALA A 57 5.81 -0.10 19.33
CA ALA A 57 6.56 0.26 18.13
C ALA A 57 5.62 0.63 16.97
N ASP A 58 4.58 -0.16 16.74
CA ASP A 58 3.55 0.10 15.73
C ASP A 58 2.86 1.46 15.91
N PHE A 59 2.56 1.83 17.16
CA PHE A 59 1.99 3.14 17.47
C PHE A 59 2.97 4.27 17.14
N VAL A 60 4.24 4.13 17.52
CA VAL A 60 5.28 5.14 17.23
C VAL A 60 5.48 5.29 15.72
N PHE A 61 5.63 4.19 14.98
CA PHE A 61 5.81 4.24 13.53
C PHE A 61 4.62 4.92 12.84
N ASN A 62 3.38 4.57 13.21
CA ASN A 62 2.20 5.24 12.66
C ASN A 62 2.18 6.74 12.95
N PHE A 63 2.60 7.15 14.16
CA PHE A 63 2.66 8.56 14.52
C PHE A 63 3.71 9.31 13.69
N VAL A 64 4.89 8.73 13.49
CA VAL A 64 5.95 9.30 12.64
C VAL A 64 5.44 9.48 11.20
N PHE A 65 4.83 8.46 10.60
CA PHE A 65 4.25 8.57 9.24
C PHE A 65 3.08 9.56 9.17
N GLY A 66 2.23 9.61 10.20
CA GLY A 66 1.18 10.62 10.30
C GLY A 66 1.75 12.04 10.31
N SER A 67 2.82 12.27 11.08
CA SER A 67 3.50 13.57 11.12
C SER A 67 4.17 13.94 9.80
N GLU A 68 4.83 12.99 9.12
CA GLU A 68 5.41 13.19 7.79
C GLU A 68 4.36 13.61 6.76
N MET A 69 3.22 12.91 6.75
CA MET A 69 2.11 13.19 5.86
C MET A 69 1.56 14.60 6.09
N ILE A 70 1.38 14.99 7.36
CA ILE A 70 0.92 16.34 7.74
C ILE A 70 1.92 17.39 7.24
N CYS A 71 3.22 17.20 7.50
CA CYS A 71 4.28 18.08 7.01
C CYS A 71 4.26 18.19 5.47
N LYS A 72 4.07 17.07 4.76
CA LYS A 72 3.98 17.04 3.29
C LYS A 72 2.76 17.79 2.76
N ILE A 73 1.59 17.70 3.40
CA ILE A 73 0.38 18.41 2.99
C ILE A 73 0.50 19.92 3.23
N PHE A 74 1.13 20.34 4.33
CA PHE A 74 1.37 21.76 4.62
C PHE A 74 2.47 22.38 3.75
N GLY A 75 3.56 21.65 3.50
CA GLY A 75 4.66 22.08 2.64
C GLY A 75 4.29 22.06 1.16
N LEU A 76 3.88 20.90 0.64
CA LEU A 76 3.42 20.73 -0.74
C LEU A 76 1.92 20.95 -0.80
N ARG A 77 1.51 22.18 -1.15
CA ARG A 77 0.13 22.61 -1.41
C ARG A 77 -0.77 21.41 -1.75
N ALA A 78 -1.77 21.11 -0.93
CA ALA A 78 -2.55 19.86 -0.96
C ALA A 78 -2.89 19.30 -2.36
N LYS A 79 -3.21 20.18 -3.33
CA LYS A 79 -3.46 19.83 -4.73
C LYS A 79 -2.33 19.02 -5.40
N TYR A 80 -1.06 19.30 -5.09
CA TYR A 80 0.09 18.56 -5.63
C TYR A 80 0.26 17.22 -4.91
N TYR A 81 0.03 17.17 -3.60
CA TYR A 81 0.06 15.94 -2.82
C TYR A 81 -0.95 14.91 -3.34
N TYR A 82 -2.20 15.33 -3.59
CA TYR A 82 -3.26 14.48 -4.14
C TYR A 82 -3.09 14.14 -5.63
N SER A 83 -2.14 14.75 -6.35
CA SER A 83 -1.90 14.39 -7.76
C SER A 83 -1.11 13.08 -7.91
N SER A 84 -0.39 12.66 -6.86
CA SER A 84 0.39 11.42 -6.87
C SER A 84 -0.42 10.28 -6.26
N SER A 85 -0.77 9.27 -7.07
CA SER A 85 -1.52 8.09 -6.60
C SER A 85 -0.84 7.39 -5.43
N TRP A 86 0.50 7.41 -5.36
CA TRP A 86 1.27 6.81 -4.27
C TRP A 86 1.12 7.57 -2.95
N ASN A 87 1.01 8.89 -3.00
CA ASN A 87 0.78 9.71 -1.80
C ASN A 87 -0.66 9.56 -1.28
N ILE A 88 -1.62 9.39 -2.19
CA ILE A 88 -3.02 9.08 -1.84
C ILE A 88 -3.12 7.70 -1.17
N PHE A 89 -2.42 6.70 -1.71
CA PHE A 89 -2.34 5.37 -1.09
C PHE A 89 -1.74 5.45 0.31
N ASP A 90 -0.66 6.21 0.49
CA ASP A 90 -0.05 6.33 1.80
C ASP A 90 -0.99 7.00 2.82
N TYR A 91 -1.68 8.06 2.40
CA TYR A 91 -2.72 8.73 3.18
C TYR A 91 -3.83 7.76 3.63
N SER A 92 -4.35 6.94 2.71
CA SER A 92 -5.42 6.00 3.04
C SER A 92 -4.95 4.96 4.07
N VAL A 93 -3.73 4.46 3.94
CA VAL A 93 -3.15 3.49 4.90
C VAL A 93 -2.93 4.14 6.28
N VAL A 94 -2.49 5.40 6.35
CA VAL A 94 -2.36 6.12 7.64
C VAL A 94 -3.74 6.27 8.29
N MET A 95 -4.74 6.78 7.57
CA MET A 95 -6.08 7.01 8.11
C MET A 95 -6.73 5.72 8.62
N LEU A 96 -6.57 4.63 7.87
CA LEU A 96 -7.10 3.32 8.21
C LEU A 96 -6.41 2.71 9.42
N SER A 97 -5.12 3.01 9.59
CA SER A 97 -4.36 2.64 10.78
C SER A 97 -4.84 3.36 12.03
N PHE A 98 -5.11 4.66 11.94
CA PHE A 98 -5.71 5.43 13.05
C PHE A 98 -7.13 4.93 13.37
N CYS A 99 -7.95 4.69 12.33
CA CYS A 99 -9.30 4.16 12.50
C CYS A 99 -9.30 2.82 13.23
N GLY A 100 -8.42 1.89 12.87
CA GLY A 100 -8.38 0.60 13.55
C GLY A 100 -7.80 0.68 14.97
N ILE A 101 -6.89 1.61 15.29
CA ILE A 101 -6.46 1.86 16.68
C ILE A 101 -7.65 2.39 17.50
N ALA A 102 -8.42 3.33 16.94
CA ALA A 102 -9.63 3.83 17.59
C ALA A 102 -10.65 2.70 17.81
N MET A 103 -10.87 1.83 16.84
CA MET A 103 -11.75 0.67 16.99
C MET A 103 -11.25 -0.34 18.04
N ASP A 104 -9.94 -0.57 18.17
CA ASP A 104 -9.38 -1.42 19.24
C ASP A 104 -9.67 -0.82 20.63
N LEU A 105 -9.58 0.52 20.75
CA LEU A 105 -9.85 1.24 21.99
C LEU A 105 -11.35 1.26 22.34
N PHE A 106 -12.23 1.56 21.38
CA PHE A 106 -13.69 1.61 21.60
C PHE A 106 -14.33 0.22 21.68
N GLY A 107 -13.81 -0.75 20.91
CA GLY A 107 -14.31 -2.13 20.89
C GLY A 107 -14.01 -2.90 22.19
N ALA A 108 -12.96 -2.51 22.93
CA ALA A 108 -12.70 -3.04 24.27
C ALA A 108 -13.75 -2.60 25.31
N VAL A 109 -14.46 -1.50 25.06
CA VAL A 109 -15.50 -0.96 25.96
C VAL A 109 -16.85 -1.64 25.72
N ILE A 110 -17.14 -2.07 24.48
CA ILE A 110 -18.38 -2.76 24.10
C ILE A 110 -18.12 -4.26 24.01
N SER A 111 -18.12 -4.90 25.17
CA SER A 111 -17.91 -6.33 25.37
C SER A 111 -18.87 -7.20 24.53
N LEU A 112 -18.29 -8.10 23.72
CA LEU A 112 -18.89 -9.25 22.99
C LEU A 112 -19.65 -8.95 21.67
N ASN A 113 -18.97 -9.11 20.53
CA ASN A 113 -19.60 -9.40 19.24
C ASN A 113 -18.62 -10.11 18.27
N PRO A 114 -19.08 -10.99 17.35
CA PRO A 114 -18.26 -11.67 16.32
C PRO A 114 -17.50 -10.70 15.39
N THR A 115 -17.82 -9.41 15.46
CA THR A 115 -17.08 -8.30 14.86
C THR A 115 -15.60 -8.27 15.24
N ILE A 116 -15.22 -8.74 16.44
CA ILE A 116 -13.82 -8.74 16.92
C ILE A 116 -12.95 -9.71 16.11
N ILE A 117 -13.45 -10.91 15.81
CA ILE A 117 -12.70 -11.88 15.00
C ILE A 117 -12.51 -11.36 13.56
N ARG A 118 -13.51 -10.63 13.04
CA ARG A 118 -13.45 -10.01 11.71
C ARG A 118 -12.53 -8.79 11.69
N SER A 119 -12.53 -7.97 12.74
CA SER A 119 -11.68 -6.78 12.86
C SER A 119 -10.20 -7.16 12.99
N LEU A 120 -9.87 -8.21 13.75
CA LEU A 120 -8.50 -8.73 13.85
C LEU A 120 -7.93 -9.16 12.50
N ARG A 121 -8.74 -9.78 11.64
CA ARG A 121 -8.33 -10.20 10.29
C ARG A 121 -8.07 -8.98 9.38
N ILE A 122 -8.94 -7.99 9.45
CA ILE A 122 -8.83 -6.74 8.68
C ILE A 122 -7.59 -5.95 9.14
N PHE A 123 -7.35 -5.86 10.45
CA PHE A 123 -6.19 -5.17 11.01
C PHE A 123 -4.88 -5.82 10.58
N ARG A 124 -4.84 -7.16 10.50
CA ARG A 124 -3.69 -7.91 9.96
C ARG A 124 -3.41 -7.56 8.49
N ILE A 125 -4.45 -7.46 7.65
CA ILE A 125 -4.28 -7.06 6.24
C ILE A 125 -3.74 -5.62 6.16
N PHE A 126 -4.23 -4.70 6.98
CA PHE A 126 -3.72 -3.32 6.99
C PHE A 126 -2.27 -3.20 7.41
N ARG A 127 -1.82 -4.02 8.38
CA ARG A 127 -0.40 -4.09 8.75
C ARG A 127 0.47 -4.53 7.57
N ILE A 128 0.03 -5.54 6.81
CA ILE A 128 0.73 -6.01 5.60
C ILE A 128 0.73 -4.92 4.51
N LEU A 129 -0.37 -4.19 4.35
CA LEU A 129 -0.46 -3.07 3.41
C LEU A 129 0.52 -1.93 3.73
N ARG A 130 0.97 -1.78 4.98
CA ARG A 130 2.05 -0.83 5.32
C ARG A 130 3.38 -1.25 4.72
N ALA A 131 3.67 -2.55 4.62
CA ALA A 131 4.89 -3.03 3.98
C ALA A 131 4.94 -2.65 2.48
N PHE A 132 3.78 -2.51 1.82
CA PHE A 132 3.71 -2.00 0.45
C PHE A 132 4.19 -0.55 0.31
N ARG A 133 4.33 0.21 1.39
CA ARG A 133 4.93 1.55 1.34
C ARG A 133 6.38 1.53 0.85
N ILE A 134 7.09 0.40 0.95
CA ILE A 134 8.45 0.30 0.39
C ILE A 134 8.47 0.51 -1.12
N PHE A 135 7.38 0.18 -1.83
CA PHE A 135 7.25 0.48 -3.26
C PHE A 135 7.23 1.98 -3.54
N ARG A 136 6.74 2.81 -2.61
CA ARG A 136 6.80 4.29 -2.70
C ARG A 136 8.25 4.79 -2.69
N ALA A 137 9.09 4.18 -1.86
CA ALA A 137 10.52 4.54 -1.75
C ALA A 137 11.32 4.04 -2.96
N ALA A 138 10.96 2.89 -3.52
CA ALA A 138 11.64 2.29 -4.67
C ALA A 138 11.19 2.89 -6.01
N GLN A 139 11.60 4.13 -6.31
CA GLN A 139 11.25 4.83 -7.56
C GLN A 139 11.66 4.06 -8.83
N GLY A 140 12.79 3.35 -8.80
CA GLY A 140 13.21 2.48 -9.91
C GLY A 140 12.23 1.33 -10.17
N LEU A 141 11.71 0.71 -9.10
CA LEU A 141 10.72 -0.37 -9.20
C LEU A 141 9.38 0.15 -9.72
N GLN A 142 8.96 1.35 -9.30
CA GLN A 142 7.75 1.98 -9.83
C GLN A 142 7.84 2.21 -11.34
N ASN A 143 9.00 2.69 -11.81
CA ASN A 143 9.23 2.90 -13.24
C ASN A 143 9.18 1.58 -14.00
N LEU A 144 9.79 0.53 -13.46
CA LEU A 144 9.75 -0.81 -14.05
C LEU A 144 8.30 -1.33 -14.15
N ILE A 145 7.53 -1.27 -13.06
CA ILE A 145 6.12 -1.70 -13.02
C ILE A 145 5.28 -0.89 -14.01
N ARG A 146 5.51 0.43 -14.11
CA ARG A 146 4.81 1.29 -15.07
C ARG A 146 5.13 0.89 -16.52
N THR A 147 6.38 0.59 -16.82
CA THR A 147 6.79 0.10 -18.15
C THR A 147 6.20 -1.26 -18.45
N LEU A 148 6.27 -2.19 -17.49
CA LEU A 148 5.62 -3.51 -17.59
C LEU A 148 4.12 -3.39 -17.82
N GLY A 149 3.43 -2.48 -17.12
CA GLY A 149 2.02 -2.23 -17.31
C GLY A 149 1.68 -1.71 -18.72
N ARG A 150 2.56 -0.89 -19.32
CA ARG A 150 2.41 -0.45 -20.72
C ARG A 150 2.59 -1.62 -21.68
N SER A 151 3.64 -2.42 -21.50
CA SER A 151 3.89 -3.61 -22.32
C SER A 151 2.76 -4.65 -22.18
N LEU A 152 2.21 -4.84 -20.98
CA LEU A 152 1.06 -5.72 -20.75
C LEU A 152 -0.18 -5.24 -21.50
N LYS A 153 -0.40 -3.92 -21.58
CA LYS A 153 -1.52 -3.37 -22.37
C LYS A 153 -1.36 -3.66 -23.86
N GLU A 154 -0.14 -3.58 -24.38
CA GLU A 154 0.17 -3.93 -25.78
C GLU A 154 -0.03 -5.43 -26.04
N VAL A 155 0.49 -6.28 -25.14
CA VAL A 155 0.32 -7.74 -25.21
C VAL A 155 -1.13 -8.16 -25.02
N SER A 156 -1.94 -7.42 -24.25
CA SER A 156 -3.35 -7.74 -24.01
C SER A 156 -4.16 -7.83 -25.30
N ASN A 157 -3.84 -7.02 -26.32
CA ASN A 157 -4.56 -7.06 -27.59
C ASN A 157 -4.27 -8.37 -28.37
N LEU A 158 -3.00 -8.80 -28.38
CA LEU A 158 -2.60 -10.09 -28.93
C LEU A 158 -3.15 -11.26 -28.09
N GLY A 159 -3.19 -11.09 -26.77
CA GLY A 159 -3.76 -12.07 -25.84
C GLY A 159 -5.24 -12.32 -26.10
N MET A 160 -6.03 -11.29 -26.39
CA MET A 160 -7.44 -11.45 -26.76
C MET A 160 -7.62 -12.26 -28.05
N LEU A 161 -6.79 -11.99 -29.07
CA LEU A 161 -6.79 -12.78 -30.30
C LEU A 161 -6.41 -14.24 -30.05
N LEU A 162 -5.39 -14.47 -29.21
CA LEU A 162 -4.93 -15.81 -28.86
C LEU A 162 -5.98 -16.59 -28.05
N LEU A 163 -6.71 -15.92 -27.15
CA LEU A 163 -7.84 -16.50 -26.43
C LEU A 163 -8.98 -16.89 -27.38
N LEU A 164 -9.29 -16.07 -28.40
CA LEU A 164 -10.27 -16.41 -29.42
C LEU A 164 -9.84 -17.64 -30.23
N LEU A 165 -8.57 -17.74 -30.59
CA LEU A 165 -8.03 -18.90 -31.29
C LEU A 165 -8.13 -20.16 -30.44
N PHE A 166 -7.78 -20.08 -29.14
CA PHE A 166 -7.99 -21.18 -28.21
C PHE A 166 -9.46 -21.57 -28.09
N PHE A 167 -10.37 -20.61 -28.11
CA PHE A 167 -11.80 -20.90 -28.09
C PHE A 167 -12.25 -21.70 -29.33
N ILE A 168 -11.91 -21.22 -30.54
CA ILE A 168 -12.29 -21.90 -31.79
C ILE A 168 -11.69 -23.30 -31.88
N THR A 169 -10.39 -23.43 -31.58
CA THR A 169 -9.72 -24.74 -31.61
C THR A 169 -10.26 -25.70 -30.56
N SER A 170 -10.62 -25.22 -29.36
CA SER A 170 -11.26 -26.05 -28.33
C SER A 170 -12.62 -26.57 -28.81
N VAL A 171 -13.45 -25.73 -29.45
CA VAL A 171 -14.73 -26.17 -30.01
C VAL A 171 -14.53 -27.24 -31.09
N MET A 172 -13.60 -27.03 -32.02
CA MET A 172 -13.30 -28.03 -33.05
C MET A 172 -12.81 -29.36 -32.47
N VAL A 173 -11.95 -29.32 -31.45
CA VAL A 173 -11.46 -30.53 -30.77
C VAL A 173 -12.60 -31.27 -30.08
N VAL A 174 -13.51 -30.56 -29.39
CA VAL A 174 -14.67 -31.17 -28.74
C VAL A 174 -15.64 -31.74 -29.77
N GLU A 175 -15.85 -31.09 -30.90
CA GLU A 175 -16.72 -31.63 -31.96
C GLU A 175 -16.13 -32.87 -32.64
N ALA A 176 -14.82 -32.86 -32.89
CA ALA A 176 -14.11 -33.97 -33.54
C ALA A 176 -13.97 -35.19 -32.62
N PHE A 177 -13.61 -35.00 -31.35
CA PHE A 177 -13.34 -36.09 -30.42
C PHE A 177 -14.48 -36.38 -29.45
N GLY A 178 -15.43 -35.46 -29.28
CA GLY A 178 -16.59 -35.66 -28.40
C GLY A 178 -17.53 -36.78 -28.88
N ARG A 179 -17.58 -37.04 -30.19
CA ARG A 179 -18.35 -38.18 -30.75
C ARG A 179 -17.64 -39.52 -30.59
N LEU A 180 -16.31 -39.54 -30.46
CA LEU A 180 -15.54 -40.78 -30.30
C LEU A 180 -15.71 -41.42 -28.92
N CYS A 181 -16.10 -40.65 -27.90
CA CYS A 181 -16.35 -41.15 -26.54
C CYS A 181 -17.79 -41.62 -26.29
N VAL A 182 -18.73 -41.41 -27.22
CA VAL A 182 -20.14 -41.82 -27.06
C VAL A 182 -20.40 -43.21 -27.65
N GLU A 183 -19.51 -43.70 -28.51
CA GLU A 183 -19.66 -44.96 -29.24
C GLU A 183 -18.90 -46.14 -28.60
N SER A 184 -18.41 -46.01 -27.35
CA SER A 184 -17.69 -47.05 -26.60
C SER A 184 -18.36 -47.43 -25.30
#